data_AF-A0A699SGF0-F1
#
_entry.id   AF-A0A699SGF0-F1
#
_cell.length_a   1.000
_cell.length_b   1.000
_cell.length_c   1.000
_cell.angle_alpha   90.00
_cell.angle_beta   90.00
_cell.angle_gamma   90.00
#
_symmetry.space_group_name_H-M   'P 1'
#
loop_
_entity.id
_entity.type
_entity.pdbx_description
1 polymer ?
#
loop_
_entity_poly.entity_id
_entity_poly.type
_entity_poly.pdbx_seq_one_letter_code
_entity_poly.pdbx_strand_id
1 'polypeptide(L)'
;YCLNNPPYKFTWADKVVPVSEGIPETTTESYMENYKNVSQDIRNQLNAKAEAVQIILTGVDNDIYSTVDACPNACEMWKEIESLK
;
A
#
# COMPACT_ATOMS: atom_id res chain seq x y z
N TYR A 1 -14.12 -7.16 -5.76
CA TYR A 1 -13.87 -5.72 -5.63
C TYR A 1 -12.42 -5.47 -5.99
N CYS A 2 -12.13 -4.93 -7.17
CA CYS A 2 -10.77 -4.49 -7.48
C CYS A 2 -10.61 -3.09 -6.89
N LEU A 3 -9.64 -2.90 -6.00
CA LEU A 3 -9.19 -1.56 -5.62
C LEU A 3 -8.58 -0.94 -6.87
N ASN A 4 -9.37 -0.13 -7.58
CA ASN A 4 -8.84 0.72 -8.65
C ASN A 4 -7.92 1.73 -7.98
N ASN A 5 -6.62 1.44 -7.94
CA ASN A 5 -5.63 2.43 -7.55
C ASN A 5 -5.75 3.57 -8.58
N PRO A 6 -6.12 4.80 -8.18
CA PRO A 6 -6.02 5.91 -9.10
C PRO A 6 -4.57 5.94 -9.60
N PRO A 7 -4.32 6.14 -10.92
CA PRO A 7 -2.96 6.18 -11.42
C PRO A 7 -2.20 7.22 -10.61
N TYR A 8 -1.19 6.77 -9.86
CA TYR A 8 -0.33 7.66 -9.09
C TYR A 8 0.23 8.66 -10.10
N LYS A 9 -0.14 9.92 -9.94
CA LYS A 9 0.20 10.97 -10.89
C LYS A 9 1.66 11.30 -10.67
N PHE A 10 2.53 10.79 -11.53
CA PHE A 10 3.93 11.19 -11.52
C PHE A 10 4.01 12.71 -11.70
N THR A 11 4.53 13.37 -10.68
CA THR A 11 4.84 14.79 -10.69
C THR A 11 6.24 14.97 -11.27
N TRP A 12 6.36 15.93 -12.19
CA TRP A 12 7.64 16.39 -12.70
C TRP A 12 8.16 17.48 -11.75
N ALA A 13 9.40 17.35 -11.33
CA ALA A 13 10.08 18.35 -10.51
C ALA A 13 11.24 18.95 -11.31
N ASP A 14 11.41 20.27 -11.17
CA ASP A 14 12.48 20.99 -11.84
C ASP A 14 13.66 21.19 -10.88
N LYS A 15 14.87 20.93 -11.36
CA LYS A 15 16.12 21.20 -10.65
C LYS A 15 16.98 22.15 -11.46
N VAL A 16 17.52 23.16 -10.78
CA VAL A 16 18.53 24.06 -11.35
C VAL A 16 19.90 23.44 -11.15
N VAL A 17 20.65 23.27 -12.24
CA VAL A 17 22.01 22.71 -12.26
C VAL A 17 22.95 23.71 -12.92
N PRO A 18 24.08 24.10 -12.28
CA PRO A 18 25.05 24.99 -12.91
C PRO A 18 25.73 24.30 -14.10
N VAL A 19 25.91 25.04 -15.20
CA VAL A 19 26.54 24.51 -16.43
C VAL A 19 28.05 24.31 -16.25
N SER A 20 28.71 25.20 -15.49
CA SER A 20 30.09 25.03 -15.03
C SER A 20 30.33 25.75 -13.70
N GLU A 21 31.35 25.33 -12.95
CA GLU A 21 31.78 26.03 -11.73
C GLU A 21 32.21 27.47 -12.05
N GLY A 22 31.63 28.45 -11.36
CA GLY A 22 31.99 29.87 -11.47
C GLY A 22 31.30 30.66 -12.60
N ILE A 23 30.49 30.04 -13.45
CA ILE A 23 29.69 30.75 -14.47
C ILE A 23 28.24 30.90 -13.98
N PRO A 24 27.60 32.08 -14.12
CA PRO A 24 26.22 32.32 -13.68
C PRO A 24 25.15 31.60 -14.53
N GLU A 25 25.55 30.76 -15.48
CA GLU A 25 24.68 30.07 -16.42
C GLU A 25 24.22 28.74 -15.81
N THR A 26 22.90 28.56 -15.73
CA THR A 26 22.27 27.39 -15.10
C THR A 26 21.26 26.75 -16.04
N THR A 27 21.27 25.43 -16.15
CA THR A 27 20.27 24.64 -16.86
C THR A 27 19.18 24.20 -15.90
N THR A 28 17.92 24.25 -16.34
CA THR A 28 16.80 23.64 -15.61
C THR A 28 16.53 22.26 -16.20
N GLU A 29 16.71 21.22 -15.39
CA GLU A 29 16.41 19.84 -15.75
C GLU A 29 15.15 19.39 -15.03
N SER A 30 14.16 18.92 -15.80
CA SER A 30 12.94 18.32 -15.24
C SER A 30 13.15 16.82 -15.07
N TYR A 31 12.82 16.30 -13.90
CA TYR A 31 12.94 14.87 -13.58
C TYR A 31 11.64 14.34 -12.97
N MET A 32 11.43 13.04 -13.15
CA MET A 32 10.27 12.36 -12.58
C MET A 32 10.54 12.05 -11.11
N GLU A 33 9.65 12.51 -10.22
CA GLU A 33 9.78 12.22 -8.80
C GLU A 33 9.57 10.72 -8.52
N ASN A 34 10.46 10.15 -7.70
CA ASN A 34 10.37 8.78 -7.24
C ASN A 34 10.45 8.76 -5.70
N TYR A 35 10.22 7.60 -5.09
CA TYR A 35 10.27 7.47 -3.63
C TYR A 35 11.58 8.01 -3.01
N LYS A 36 12.73 7.86 -3.70
CA LYS A 36 14.05 8.35 -3.24
C LYS A 36 14.26 9.85 -3.42
N ASN A 37 13.41 10.54 -4.16
CA ASN A 37 13.55 11.96 -4.47
C ASN A 37 12.42 12.83 -3.90
N VAL A 38 11.27 12.23 -3.53
CA VAL A 38 10.18 12.97 -2.85
C VAL A 38 10.58 13.42 -1.44
N SER A 39 9.90 14.46 -0.95
CA SER A 39 10.11 15.01 0.39
C SER A 39 9.82 13.98 1.49
N GLN A 40 10.41 14.19 2.67
CA GLN A 40 10.26 13.27 3.79
C GLN A 40 8.81 13.16 4.29
N ASP A 41 8.03 14.24 4.23
CA ASP A 41 6.61 14.24 4.60
C ASP A 41 5.79 13.30 3.70
N ILE A 42 6.01 13.37 2.38
CA ILE A 42 5.36 12.49 1.40
C ILE A 42 5.73 11.03 1.67
N ARG A 43 7.00 10.74 1.98
CA ARG A 43 7.43 9.38 2.35
C ARG A 43 6.74 8.88 3.60
N ASN A 44 6.72 9.69 4.65
CA ASN A 44 6.09 9.33 5.91
C ASN A 44 4.60 9.03 5.70
N GLN A 45 3.91 9.84 4.89
CA GLN A 45 2.52 9.60 4.54
C GLN A 45 2.33 8.29 3.74
N LEU A 46 3.19 8.01 2.76
CA LEU A 46 3.14 6.77 1.97
C LEU A 46 3.38 5.54 2.85
N ASN A 47 4.34 5.61 3.78
CA ASN A 47 4.62 4.53 4.72
C ASN A 47 3.46 4.31 5.69
N ALA A 48 2.87 5.38 6.24
CA ALA A 48 1.70 5.27 7.11
C ALA A 48 0.51 4.63 6.38
N LYS A 49 0.29 4.95 5.10
CA LYS A 49 -0.73 4.29 4.27
C LYS A 49 -0.42 2.81 4.04
N ALA A 50 0.85 2.48 3.77
CA ALA A 50 1.27 1.10 3.58
C ALA A 50 1.07 0.26 4.84
N GLU A 51 1.44 0.79 6.01
CA GLU A 51 1.22 0.17 7.31
C GLU A 51 -0.28 -0.03 7.60
N ALA A 52 -1.12 0.98 7.35
CA ALA A 52 -2.56 0.86 7.52
C ALA A 52 -3.17 -0.23 6.63
N VAL A 53 -2.76 -0.31 5.36
CA VAL A 53 -3.20 -1.37 4.43
C VAL A 53 -2.72 -2.73 4.91
N GLN A 54 -1.49 -2.85 5.40
CA GLN A 54 -0.96 -4.10 5.94
C GLN A 54 -1.76 -4.58 7.17
N ILE A 55 -2.07 -3.69 8.10
CA ILE A 55 -2.88 -4.01 9.29
C ILE A 55 -4.27 -4.53 8.88
N ILE A 56 -4.93 -3.85 7.94
CA ILE A 56 -6.25 -4.27 7.44
C ILE A 56 -6.17 -5.65 6.77
N LEU A 57 -5.16 -5.86 5.92
CA LEU A 57 -4.98 -7.15 5.24
C LEU A 57 -4.71 -8.28 6.23
N THR A 58 -3.86 -8.07 7.24
CA THR A 58 -3.60 -9.07 8.28
C THR A 58 -4.85 -9.37 9.11
N GLY A 59 -5.67 -8.36 9.43
CA GLY A 59 -6.95 -8.58 10.10
C GLY A 59 -7.89 -9.46 9.28
N VAL A 60 -8.07 -9.14 8.00
CA VAL A 60 -8.93 -9.91 7.07
C VAL A 60 -8.43 -11.35 6.90
N ASP A 61 -7.12 -11.55 6.77
CA ASP A 61 -6.51 -12.88 6.63
C ASP A 61 -6.81 -13.76 7.85
N ASN A 62 -6.65 -13.19 9.06
CA ASN A 62 -6.95 -13.88 10.31
C ASN A 62 -8.46 -14.21 10.46
N ASP A 63 -9.35 -13.30 10.07
CA ASP A 63 -10.81 -13.52 10.14
C ASP A 63 -11.26 -14.63 9.18
N ILE A 64 -10.71 -14.66 7.97
CA ILE A 64 -10.95 -15.73 6.99
C ILE A 64 -10.46 -17.06 7.54
N TYR A 65 -9.22 -17.10 8.04
CA TYR A 65 -8.64 -18.33 8.59
C TYR A 65 -9.47 -18.85 9.77
N SER A 66 -9.88 -17.97 10.69
CA SER A 66 -10.71 -18.34 11.85
C SER A 66 -12.07 -18.90 11.44
N THR A 67 -12.70 -18.32 10.42
CA THR A 67 -13.99 -18.80 9.91
C THR A 67 -13.86 -20.17 9.23
N VAL A 68 -12.79 -20.36 8.46
CA VAL A 68 -12.51 -21.65 7.79
C VAL A 68 -12.20 -22.74 8.82
N ASP A 69 -11.42 -22.43 9.85
CA ASP A 69 -11.05 -23.38 10.91
C ASP A 69 -12.24 -23.78 11.80
N ALA A 70 -13.16 -22.85 12.08
CA ALA A 70 -14.38 -23.14 12.84
C ALA A 70 -15.41 -23.96 12.06
N CYS A 71 -15.33 -23.98 10.72
CA CYS A 71 -16.34 -24.58 9.86
C CYS A 71 -16.49 -26.11 10.06
N PRO A 72 -15.42 -26.93 10.09
CA PRO A 72 -15.53 -28.36 10.39
C PRO A 72 -16.23 -28.64 11.72
N ASN A 73 -15.88 -27.90 12.78
CA ASN A 73 -16.51 -28.09 14.09
C ASN A 73 -18.01 -27.80 14.05
N ALA A 74 -18.43 -26.71 13.42
CA ALA A 74 -19.84 -26.41 13.22
C ALA A 74 -20.57 -27.47 12.37
N CYS A 75 -19.89 -28.01 11.34
CA CYS A 75 -20.44 -29.07 10.49
C CYS A 75 -20.67 -30.38 11.26
N GLU A 76 -19.74 -30.79 12.12
CA GLU A 76 -19.89 -32.01 12.91
C GLU A 76 -21.02 -31.88 13.94
N MET A 77 -21.11 -30.75 14.65
CA MET A 77 -22.23 -30.50 15.57
C MET A 77 -23.59 -30.56 14.88
N TRP A 78 -23.71 -30.02 13.67
CA TRP A 78 -24.95 -30.08 12.88
C TRP A 78 -25.34 -31.52 12.54
N LYS A 79 -24.37 -32.35 12.10
CA LYS A 79 -24.60 -33.76 11.78
C LYS A 79 -25.09 -34.55 13.00
N GLU A 80 -24.51 -34.29 14.18
CA GLU A 80 -24.96 -34.94 15.42
C GLU A 80 -26.40 -34.57 15.76
N ILE A 81 -26.78 -33.29 15.64
CA ILE A 81 -28.18 -32.84 15.88
C ILE A 81 -29.15 -33.49 14.90
N GLU A 82 -28.77 -33.61 13.63
CA GLU A 82 -29.59 -34.25 12.60
C GLU A 82 -29.78 -35.74 12.88
N SER A 83 -28.77 -36.41 13.44
CA SER A 83 -28.83 -37.82 13.83
C SER A 83 -29.78 -38.11 15.01
N LEU A 84 -30.15 -37.09 15.78
CA LEU A 84 -31.02 -37.19 16.96
C LEU A 84 -32.51 -36.96 16.64
N LYS A 85 -32.86 -36.61 15.41
CA LYS A 85 -34.25 -36.48 14.92
C LYS A 85 -34.78 -37.80 14.39
#